data_AF-A0A8S2SF24-F1
#
_entry.id   AF-A0A8S2SF24-F1
#
_cell.length_a   1.000
_cell.length_b   1.000
_cell.length_c   1.000
_cell.angle_alpha   90.00
_cell.angle_beta   90.00
_cell.angle_gamma   90.00
#
_symmetry.space_group_name_H-M   'P 1'
#
loop_
_entity.id
_entity.type
_entity.pdbx_description
1 polymer ?
#
loop_
_entity_poly.entity_id
_entity_poly.type
_entity_poly.pdbx_seq_one_letter_code
_entity_poly.pdbx_strand_id
1 'polypeptide(L)' 'MKDFVPFHLGLQHINRQTAIEQYQTTVATILHTNKPKQLCVVADETYLFIQKSSNNQLQRKCYSMHKHRNLVKPMILTAT' A
#
# COMPACT_ATOMS: atom_id res chain seq x y z
N MET A 1 -1.27 13.74 -13.08
CA MET A 1 -1.32 12.27 -12.85
C MET A 1 -0.14 11.53 -13.47
N LYS A 2 0.48 12.01 -14.56
CA LYS A 2 1.61 11.33 -15.22
C LYS A 2 2.82 11.11 -14.31
N ASP A 3 3.11 12.04 -13.40
CA ASP A 3 4.30 11.94 -12.53
C ASP A 3 3.96 11.40 -11.12
N PHE A 4 2.83 11.81 -10.55
CA PHE A 4 2.50 11.44 -9.15
C PHE A 4 2.40 9.93 -8.91
N VAL A 5 1.73 9.19 -9.81
CA VAL A 5 1.51 7.75 -9.59
C VAL A 5 2.82 6.98 -9.70
N PRO A 6 3.64 7.10 -10.76
CA PRO A 6 4.91 6.36 -10.85
C PRO A 6 5.90 6.67 -9.71
N PHE A 7 5.92 7.92 -9.22
CA PHE A 7 6.90 8.36 -8.21
C PHE A 7 6.45 8.21 -6.76
N HIS A 8 5.14 8.09 -6.47
CA HIS A 8 4.65 8.07 -5.07
C HIS A 8 3.68 6.94 -4.73
N LEU A 9 2.95 6.36 -5.69
CA LEU A 9 1.97 5.31 -5.42
C LEU A 9 2.29 3.97 -6.08
N GLY A 10 2.95 4.01 -7.24
CA GLY A 10 3.38 2.83 -7.98
C GLY A 10 4.74 2.32 -7.50
N LEU A 11 5.11 1.11 -7.92
CA LEU A 11 6.34 0.47 -7.48
C LEU A 11 7.55 0.79 -8.40
N GLN A 12 7.37 1.60 -9.44
CA GLN A 12 8.39 1.85 -10.47
C GLN A 12 9.65 2.52 -9.91
N HIS A 13 9.51 3.28 -8.82
CA HIS A 13 10.62 3.96 -8.16
C HIS A 13 11.31 3.10 -7.08
N ILE A 14 10.83 1.88 -6.81
CA ILE A 14 11.34 1.00 -5.76
C ILE A 14 12.20 -0.11 -6.39
N ASN A 15 13.46 -0.18 -5.98
CA ASN A 15 14.36 -1.30 -6.33
C ASN A 15 14.38 -2.33 -5.18
N ARG A 16 14.35 -3.62 -5.52
CA ARG A 16 14.49 -4.73 -4.58
C ARG A 16 15.72 -4.60 -3.70
N GLN A 17 16.88 -4.25 -4.26
CA GLN A 17 18.12 -4.16 -3.50
C GLN A 17 18.01 -3.08 -2.42
N THR A 18 17.55 -1.89 -2.82
CA THR A 18 17.26 -0.78 -1.90
C THR A 18 16.23 -1.16 -0.83
N ALA A 19 15.18 -1.90 -1.21
CA ALA A 19 14.15 -2.33 -0.25
C ALA A 19 14.69 -3.25 0.84
N ILE A 20 15.59 -4.18 0.48
CA ILE A 20 16.22 -5.08 1.45
C ILE A 20 17.23 -4.34 2.33
N GLU A 21 18.00 -3.42 1.75
CA GLU A 21 19.11 -2.76 2.45
C GLU A 21 18.67 -1.58 3.30
N GLN A 22 17.66 -0.81 2.87
CA GLN A 22 17.27 0.45 3.50
C GLN A 22 15.93 0.39 4.22
N TYR A 23 14.99 -0.44 3.77
CA TYR A 23 13.61 -0.41 4.26
C TYR A 23 13.21 -1.64 5.08
N GLN A 24 13.84 -2.79 4.86
CA GLN A 24 13.57 -3.99 5.66
C GLN A 24 14.29 -3.91 7.01
N THR A 25 13.56 -4.12 8.10
CA THR A 25 14.15 -4.11 9.44
C THR A 25 14.82 -5.43 9.77
N THR A 26 15.73 -5.35 10.75
CA THR A 26 16.36 -6.52 11.34
C THR A 26 15.35 -7.49 11.94
N VAL A 27 14.27 -6.98 12.55
CA VAL A 27 13.23 -7.81 13.16
C VAL A 27 12.49 -8.63 12.10
N ALA A 28 12.06 -8.00 11.01
CA ALA A 28 11.39 -8.71 9.91
C ALA A 28 12.32 -9.76 9.26
N THR A 29 13.61 -9.44 9.16
CA THR A 29 14.61 -10.39 8.66
C THR A 29 14.73 -11.61 9.58
N ILE A 30 14.87 -11.40 10.88
CA ILE A 30 15.01 -12.49 11.86
C ILE A 30 13.75 -13.37 11.91
N LEU A 31 12.56 -12.76 11.89
CA LEU A 31 11.30 -13.48 12.12
C LEU A 31 10.70 -14.10 10.84
N HIS A 32 10.95 -13.50 9.67
CA HIS A 32 10.20 -13.81 8.45
C HIS A 32 11.07 -14.16 7.24
N THR A 33 12.39 -14.29 7.41
CA THR A 33 13.28 -14.71 6.32
C THR A 33 14.13 -15.92 6.71
N ASN A 34 14.44 -16.78 5.74
CA ASN A 34 15.29 -17.96 5.93
C ASN A 34 16.45 -18.04 4.92
N LYS A 35 16.55 -17.06 4.01
CA LYS A 35 17.59 -16.97 2.98
C LYS A 35 18.23 -15.58 2.99
N PRO A 36 19.53 -15.48 2.64
CA PRO A 36 20.17 -14.18 2.47
C PRO A 36 19.47 -13.39 1.34
N LYS A 37 19.32 -12.07 1.55
CA LYS A 37 18.67 -11.15 0.60
C LYS A 37 17.22 -11.54 0.22
N GLN A 38 16.51 -12.16 1.16
CA GLN A 38 15.07 -12.37 1.04
C GLN A 38 14.33 -11.13 1.53
N LEU A 39 13.40 -10.64 0.70
CA LEU A 39 12.54 -9.51 1.03
C LEU A 39 11.25 -10.03 1.70
N CYS A 40 10.93 -9.48 2.86
CA CYS A 40 9.63 -9.59 3.52
C CYS A 40 8.78 -8.40 3.10
N VAL A 41 7.60 -8.68 2.52
CA VAL A 41 6.66 -7.64 2.08
C VAL A 41 5.38 -7.77 2.89
N VAL A 42 4.90 -6.65 3.42
CA VAL A 42 3.59 -6.54 4.06
C VAL A 42 2.62 -5.96 3.05
N ALA A 43 1.53 -6.68 2.81
CA ALA A 43 0.38 -6.20 2.07
C ALA A 43 -0.70 -5.76 3.06
N ASP A 44 -0.92 -4.46 3.17
CA ASP A 44 -1.97 -3.88 3.99
C ASP A 44 -3.16 -3.47 3.14
N GLU A 45 -4.36 -3.71 3.65
CA GLU A 45 -5.61 -3.32 3.01
C GLU A 45 -6.49 -2.48 3.96
N THR A 46 -5.87 -1.56 4.69
CA THR A 46 -6.61 -0.68 5.60
C THR A 46 -7.50 0.30 4.83
N TYR A 47 -8.73 0.50 5.32
CA TYR A 47 -9.67 1.47 4.75
C TYR A 47 -9.17 2.90 4.96
N LEU A 48 -9.13 3.67 3.87
CA LEU A 48 -8.87 5.10 3.89
C LEU A 48 -10.18 5.86 3.73
N PHE A 49 -10.38 6.86 4.58
CA PHE A 49 -11.52 7.75 4.49
C PHE A 49 -11.39 8.69 3.30
N ILE A 50 -12.49 8.87 2.56
CA ILE A 50 -12.59 9.88 1.52
C ILE A 50 -13.85 10.71 1.68
N GLN A 51 -13.78 11.97 1.29
CA GLN A 51 -14.94 12.85 1.26
C GLN A 51 -15.95 12.39 0.21
N LYS A 52 -17.22 12.76 0.42
CA LYS A 52 -18.29 12.44 -0.53
C LYS A 52 -18.03 13.13 -1.87
N SER A 53 -17.88 12.34 -2.93
CA SER A 53 -17.75 12.88 -4.29
C SER A 53 -19.10 13.39 -4.81
N SER A 54 -19.08 14.46 -5.60
CA SER A 54 -20.22 14.92 -6.39
C SER A 54 -20.54 13.98 -7.57
N ASN A 55 -19.58 13.14 -7.98
CA ASN A 55 -19.81 12.09 -8.96
C ASN A 55 -20.58 10.93 -8.29
N ASN A 56 -21.86 10.81 -8.61
CA ASN A 56 -22.76 9.79 -8.04
C ASN A 56 -22.22 8.36 -8.24
N GLN A 57 -21.65 8.07 -9.41
CA GLN A 57 -21.09 6.74 -9.70
C GLN A 57 -19.92 6.41 -8.78
N LEU A 58 -18.99 7.36 -8.58
CA LEU A 58 -17.86 7.18 -7.68
C LEU A 58 -18.32 7.09 -6.22
N GLN A 59 -19.26 7.96 -5.81
CA GLN A 59 -19.83 7.94 -4.46
C GLN A 59 -20.38 6.54 -4.11
N ARG A 60 -21.19 5.95 -5.01
CA ARG A 60 -21.78 4.62 -4.79
C ARG A 60 -20.72 3.52 -4.74
N LYS A 61 -19.68 3.61 -5.57
CA LYS A 61 -18.56 2.64 -5.58
C LYS A 61 -17.74 2.67 -4.29
N CYS A 62 -17.55 3.84 -3.70
CA CYS A 62 -16.76 3.99 -2.49
C CYS A 62 -17.58 3.86 -1.20
N TYR A 63 -18.92 3.77 -1.26
CA TYR A 63 -19.73 3.65 -0.05
C TYR A 63 -19.61 2.24 0.56
N SER A 64 -19.05 2.15 1.76
CA SER A 64 -19.02 0.91 2.52
C SER A 64 -20.33 0.74 3.29
N MET A 65 -21.08 -0.31 2.98
CA MET A 65 -22.30 -0.64 3.72
C MET A 65 -22.01 -1.01 5.18
N HIS A 66 -20.89 -1.69 5.44
CA HIS A 66 -20.53 -2.11 6.79
C HIS A 66 -20.07 -0.93 7.68
N LYS A 67 -19.43 0.09 7.09
CA LYS A 67 -18.91 1.26 7.84
C LYS A 67 -19.77 2.51 7.68
N HIS A 68 -20.85 2.41 6.91
CA HIS A 68 -21.82 3.45 6.60
C HIS A 68 -21.21 4.78 6.13
N ARG A 69 -20.11 4.73 5.39
CA ARG A 69 -19.39 5.93 4.90
C ARG A 69 -18.57 5.63 3.65
N ASN A 70 -18.16 6.69 2.95
CA ASN A 70 -17.30 6.58 1.78
C ASN A 70 -15.86 6.26 2.18
N LEU A 71 -15.34 5.16 1.67
CA LEU A 71 -13.99 4.65 1.91
C LEU A 71 -13.39 4.14 0.60
N VAL A 72 -12.06 4.14 0.55
CA VAL A 72 -11.31 3.35 -0.43
C VAL A 72 -10.45 2.35 0.31
N LYS A 73 -10.24 1.18 -0.28
CA LYS A 73 -9.42 0.11 0.28
C LYS A 73 -8.29 -0.19 -0.70
N PRO A 74 -7.22 0.63 -0.72
CA PRO A 74 -6.08 0.34 -1.56
C PRO A 74 -5.31 -0.87 -0.99
N MET A 75 -4.73 -1.66 -1.87
CA MET A 75 -3.71 -2.64 -1.48
C MET A 75 -2.37 -1.90 -1.45
N ILE A 76 -1.85 -1.66 -0.25
CA ILE A 76 -0.57 -0.99 -0.03
C ILE A 76 0.49 -2.06 0.24
N LEU A 77 1.61 -1.99 -0.48
CA LEU A 77 2.75 -2.87 -0.28
C LEU A 77 3.88 -2.10 0.37
N THR A 78 4.41 -2.61 1.47
CA THR A 78 5.56 -2.01 2.17
C THR A 78 6.57 -3.07 2.57
N ALA A 79 7.85 -2.67 2.62
CA ALA A 79 8.85 -3.38 3.41
C ALA A 79 8.70 -2.97 4.88
N THR A 80 9.10 -3.86 5.79
CA THR A 80 9.02 -3.66 7.24
C THR A 80 10.30 -4.12 7.89
#